data_AF-A0A7C7U952-F1
#
_entry.id   AF-A0A7C7U952-F1
#
_cell.length_a   1.000
_cell.length_b   1.000
_cell.length_c   1.000
_cell.angle_alpha   90.00
_cell.angle_beta   90.00
_cell.angle_gamma   90.00
#
_symmetry.space_group_name_H-M   'P 1'
#
loop_
_entity.id
_entity.type
_entity.pdbx_description
1 polymer ?
#
loop_
_entity_poly.entity_id
_entity_poly.type
_entity_poly.pdbx_seq_one_letter_code
_entity_poly.pdbx_strand_id
1 'polypeptide(L)'
;MIGSGVLSRITTFAAFVAVWALTFSLAFWAMSRPASAQATANASPSGDLAPTLEDMDFIFKQIRISERHVAGEELADILPNSSIPWGLRTVDGKFNNLLPGQENFGRADEPFITNVERIFPAGQDLSVELEGLPAGTPTTYNSDTIVEDSTPRLISHLIVDNSAGNPAAAAAA
;
A
#
# COMPACT_ATOMS: atom_id res chain seq x y z
N MET A 1 31.57 -26.87 -86.21
CA MET A 1 30.67 -25.90 -85.55
C MET A 1 30.17 -26.51 -84.25
N ILE A 2 31.01 -26.52 -83.21
CA ILE A 2 30.70 -27.11 -81.90
C ILE A 2 31.45 -26.23 -80.90
N GLY A 3 30.77 -25.57 -79.95
CA GLY A 3 31.48 -25.01 -78.79
C GLY A 3 30.98 -23.74 -78.10
N SER A 4 29.97 -23.01 -78.57
CA SER A 4 29.53 -21.78 -77.88
C SER A 4 28.40 -21.95 -76.86
N GLY A 5 27.61 -23.03 -76.95
CA GLY A 5 26.45 -23.25 -76.05
C GLY A 5 26.75 -23.91 -74.70
N VAL A 6 27.86 -24.64 -74.57
CA VAL A 6 28.21 -25.38 -73.33
C VAL A 6 28.84 -24.46 -72.30
N LEU A 7 29.70 -23.53 -72.72
CA LEU A 7 30.35 -22.55 -71.84
C LEU A 7 29.35 -21.56 -71.21
N SER A 8 28.34 -21.11 -71.96
CA SER A 8 27.28 -20.24 -71.42
C SER A 8 26.40 -20.94 -70.36
N ARG A 9 26.16 -22.24 -70.50
CA ARG A 9 25.35 -23.00 -69.54
C ARG A 9 26.09 -23.27 -68.23
N ILE A 10 27.40 -23.49 -68.29
CA ILE A 10 28.26 -23.70 -67.12
C ILE A 10 28.45 -22.40 -66.33
N THR A 11 28.67 -21.26 -67.00
CA THR A 11 28.79 -19.96 -66.32
C THR A 11 27.48 -19.51 -65.68
N THR A 12 26.35 -19.77 -66.32
CA THR A 12 25.02 -19.44 -65.74
C THR A 12 24.69 -20.33 -64.54
N PHE A 13 25.04 -21.62 -64.58
CA PHE A 13 24.83 -22.54 -63.45
C PHE A 13 25.78 -22.25 -62.28
N ALA A 14 27.05 -21.92 -62.56
CA ALA A 14 28.02 -21.51 -61.55
C ALA A 14 27.63 -20.19 -60.86
N ALA A 15 27.07 -19.22 -61.61
CA ALA A 15 26.55 -17.98 -61.05
C ALA A 15 25.34 -18.23 -60.12
N PHE A 16 24.43 -19.14 -60.49
CA PHE A 16 23.30 -19.52 -59.64
C PHE A 16 23.73 -20.20 -58.33
N VAL A 17 24.71 -21.11 -58.39
CA VAL A 17 25.25 -21.78 -57.20
C VAL A 17 26.01 -20.81 -56.29
N ALA A 18 26.76 -19.86 -56.86
CA ALA A 18 27.48 -18.84 -56.09
C ALA A 18 26.54 -17.86 -55.37
N VAL A 19 25.45 -17.43 -56.02
CA VAL A 19 24.42 -16.56 -55.42
C VAL A 19 23.67 -17.29 -54.31
N TRP A 20 23.38 -18.59 -54.47
CA TRP A 20 22.78 -19.41 -53.42
C TRP A 20 23.72 -19.62 -52.22
N ALA A 21 25.01 -19.89 -52.46
CA ALA A 21 25.97 -20.06 -51.37
C ALA A 21 26.19 -18.78 -50.55
N LEU A 22 26.20 -17.60 -51.19
CA LEU A 22 26.32 -16.31 -50.51
C LEU A 22 25.06 -15.94 -49.71
N THR A 23 23.86 -16.19 -50.25
CA THR A 23 22.60 -15.90 -49.55
C THR A 23 22.37 -16.86 -48.38
N PHE A 24 22.72 -18.14 -48.53
CA PHE A 24 22.61 -19.13 -47.46
C PHE A 24 23.62 -18.88 -46.32
N SER A 25 24.84 -18.41 -46.66
CA SER A 25 25.86 -18.09 -45.65
C SER A 25 25.52 -16.83 -44.85
N LEU A 26 24.92 -15.81 -45.47
CA LEU A 26 24.42 -14.63 -44.73
C LEU A 26 23.24 -14.98 -43.81
N ALA A 27 22.34 -15.85 -44.25
CA ALA A 27 21.21 -16.30 -43.42
C ALA A 27 21.67 -17.13 -42.22
N PHE A 28 22.68 -17.99 -42.39
CA PHE A 28 23.24 -18.79 -41.30
C PHE A 28 24.04 -17.94 -40.29
N TRP A 29 24.69 -16.87 -40.73
CA TRP A 29 25.35 -15.90 -39.85
C TRP A 29 24.35 -15.02 -39.07
N ALA A 30 23.19 -14.69 -39.67
CA ALA A 30 22.12 -13.98 -38.97
C ALA A 30 21.39 -14.88 -37.94
N MET A 31 21.23 -16.17 -38.22
CA MET A 31 20.53 -17.14 -37.36
C MET A 31 21.39 -17.64 -36.18
N SER A 32 22.72 -17.52 -36.26
CA SER A 32 23.67 -17.92 -35.20
C SER A 32 24.10 -16.77 -34.30
N ARG A 33 23.48 -15.59 -34.44
CA ARG A 33 23.61 -14.54 -33.43
C ARG A 33 22.97 -15.05 -32.15
N PRO A 34 23.72 -15.20 -31.04
CA PRO A 34 23.06 -15.38 -29.75
C PRO A 34 22.05 -14.24 -29.63
N ALA A 35 20.80 -14.58 -29.29
CA ALA A 35 19.77 -13.59 -29.01
C ALA A 35 20.43 -12.51 -28.15
N SER A 36 20.43 -11.27 -28.61
CA SER A 36 20.84 -10.16 -27.78
C SER A 36 20.01 -10.29 -26.52
N ALA A 37 20.65 -10.65 -25.41
CA ALA A 37 19.99 -10.65 -24.13
C ALA A 37 19.35 -9.26 -24.03
N GLN A 38 18.02 -9.24 -23.97
CA GLN A 38 17.28 -8.06 -23.57
C GLN A 38 18.02 -7.57 -22.33
N ALA A 39 18.56 -6.35 -22.37
CA ALA A 39 19.19 -5.77 -21.21
C ALA A 39 18.19 -5.95 -20.08
N THR A 40 18.50 -6.82 -19.13
CA THR A 40 17.81 -6.86 -17.86
C THR A 40 17.92 -5.44 -17.37
N ALA A 41 16.80 -4.71 -17.32
CA ALA A 41 16.74 -3.44 -16.65
C ALA A 41 17.52 -3.64 -15.34
N ASN A 42 18.53 -2.80 -15.11
CA ASN A 42 19.30 -2.81 -13.88
C ASN A 42 18.31 -2.59 -12.72
N ALA A 43 17.70 -3.67 -12.24
CA ALA A 43 17.05 -3.71 -10.97
C ALA A 43 18.20 -3.67 -9.98
N SER A 44 18.43 -2.49 -9.41
CA SER A 44 19.45 -2.31 -8.40
C SER A 44 19.17 -3.32 -7.27
N PRO A 45 20.14 -4.17 -6.86
CA PRO A 45 19.87 -5.27 -5.91
C PRO A 45 19.50 -4.82 -4.49
N SER A 46 19.54 -3.53 -4.22
CA SER A 46 19.31 -2.95 -2.90
C SER A 46 18.78 -1.52 -3.05
N GLY A 47 17.49 -1.29 -2.76
CA GLY A 47 16.93 -0.03 -2.24
C GLY A 47 17.28 1.31 -2.90
N ASP A 48 17.87 1.33 -4.09
CA ASP A 48 18.21 2.56 -4.79
C ASP A 48 16.98 3.01 -5.57
N LEU A 49 16.34 4.07 -5.09
CA LEU A 49 15.18 4.73 -5.69
C LEU A 49 15.58 5.41 -7.01
N ALA A 50 16.19 4.68 -7.95
CA ALA A 50 16.46 5.15 -9.28
C ALA A 50 15.14 5.13 -10.06
N PRO A 51 14.40 6.26 -10.12
CA PRO A 51 13.06 6.25 -10.69
C PRO A 51 13.19 6.10 -12.20
N THR A 52 12.40 5.22 -12.80
CA THR A 52 12.28 5.15 -14.25
C THR A 52 11.50 6.38 -14.76
N LEU A 53 11.55 6.63 -16.07
CA LEU A 53 10.76 7.73 -16.66
C LEU A 53 9.26 7.50 -16.47
N GLU A 54 8.83 6.24 -16.51
CA GLU A 54 7.46 5.81 -16.26
C GLU A 54 7.03 6.08 -14.82
N ASP A 55 7.91 5.86 -13.83
CA ASP A 55 7.63 6.18 -12.43
C ASP A 55 7.45 7.70 -12.21
N MET A 56 8.29 8.51 -12.87
CA MET A 56 8.21 9.97 -12.81
C MET A 56 6.93 10.51 -13.46
N ASP A 57 6.54 9.95 -14.62
CA ASP A 57 5.28 10.29 -15.28
C ASP A 57 4.07 9.91 -14.41
N PHE A 58 4.11 8.74 -13.76
CA PHE A 58 3.07 8.32 -12.82
C PHE A 58 2.96 9.28 -11.63
N ILE A 59 4.07 9.59 -10.95
CA ILE A 59 4.09 10.51 -9.80
C ILE A 59 3.61 11.90 -10.22
N PHE A 60 4.05 12.40 -11.37
CA PHE A 60 3.60 13.69 -11.89
C PHE A 60 2.09 13.74 -12.10
N LYS A 61 1.49 12.68 -12.66
CA LYS A 61 0.02 12.58 -12.79
C LYS A 61 -0.68 12.60 -11.43
N GLN A 62 -0.14 11.93 -10.41
CA GLN A 62 -0.72 11.97 -9.06
C GLN A 62 -0.67 13.37 -8.44
N ILE A 63 0.44 14.09 -8.63
CA ILE A 63 0.58 15.48 -8.18
C ILE A 63 -0.45 16.37 -8.88
N ARG A 64 -0.62 16.24 -10.20
CA ARG A 64 -1.63 17.03 -10.95
C ARG A 64 -3.06 16.79 -10.49
N ILE A 65 -3.42 15.55 -10.17
CA ILE A 65 -4.74 15.22 -9.59
C ILE A 65 -4.91 15.94 -8.25
N SER A 66 -3.87 15.93 -7.41
CA SER A 66 -3.89 16.55 -6.09
C SER A 66 -3.97 18.07 -6.15
N GLU A 67 -3.26 18.70 -7.09
CA GLU A 67 -3.33 20.14 -7.34
C GLU A 67 -4.75 20.58 -7.73
N ARG A 68 -5.43 19.81 -8.60
CA ARG A 68 -6.83 20.07 -8.99
C ARG A 68 -7.80 19.93 -7.83
N HIS A 69 -7.61 18.89 -6.99
CA HIS A 69 -8.41 18.72 -5.78
C HIS A 69 -8.23 19.88 -4.80
N VAL A 70 -6.99 20.34 -4.58
CA VAL A 70 -6.72 21.52 -3.74
C VAL A 70 -7.28 22.80 -4.36
N ALA A 71 -7.36 22.89 -5.69
CA ALA A 71 -8.01 23.98 -6.40
C ALA A 71 -9.55 23.99 -6.28
N GLY A 72 -10.14 22.96 -5.65
CA GLY A 72 -11.57 22.88 -5.36
C GLY A 72 -12.38 22.03 -6.36
N GLU A 73 -11.72 21.31 -7.27
CA GLU A 73 -12.41 20.32 -8.11
C GLU A 73 -12.77 19.08 -7.30
N GLU A 74 -13.95 18.48 -7.55
CA GLU A 74 -14.38 17.27 -6.86
C GLU A 74 -13.60 16.05 -7.35
N LEU A 75 -13.13 15.21 -6.42
CA LEU A 75 -12.39 13.99 -6.76
C LEU A 75 -13.21 13.01 -7.61
N ALA A 76 -14.54 13.02 -7.46
CA ALA A 76 -15.46 12.21 -8.25
C ALA A 76 -15.47 12.60 -9.75
N ASP A 77 -15.21 13.87 -10.07
CA ASP A 77 -15.21 14.37 -11.45
C ASP A 77 -13.86 14.17 -12.15
N ILE A 78 -12.77 14.26 -11.39
CA ILE A 78 -11.41 14.20 -11.96
C ILE A 78 -10.85 12.77 -12.05
N LEU A 79 -11.41 11.84 -11.28
CA LEU A 79 -11.03 10.43 -11.28
C LEU A 79 -11.97 9.60 -12.17
N PRO A 80 -11.46 8.55 -12.84
CA PRO A 80 -12.30 7.73 -13.72
C PRO A 80 -13.30 6.86 -12.93
N ASN A 81 -13.01 6.52 -11.68
CA ASN A 81 -13.94 5.89 -10.74
C ASN A 81 -13.44 6.03 -9.29
N SER A 82 -14.33 5.76 -8.34
CA SER A 82 -14.11 5.88 -6.90
C SER A 82 -13.20 4.82 -6.28
N SER A 83 -12.87 3.76 -7.02
CA SER A 83 -12.11 2.61 -6.52
C SER A 83 -10.62 2.70 -6.82
N ILE A 84 -10.18 3.70 -7.61
CA ILE A 84 -8.77 3.85 -7.96
C ILE A 84 -8.04 4.71 -6.93
N PRO A 85 -6.89 4.26 -6.39
CA PRO A 85 -6.11 5.02 -5.44
C PRO A 85 -5.19 6.03 -6.15
N TRP A 86 -5.76 6.99 -6.87
CA TRP A 86 -5.01 8.06 -7.53
C TRP A 86 -5.12 9.39 -6.77
N GLY A 87 -4.08 10.21 -6.89
CA GLY A 87 -3.86 11.41 -6.09
C GLY A 87 -3.00 11.15 -4.86
N LEU A 88 -2.80 12.19 -4.06
CA LEU A 88 -2.12 12.13 -2.78
C LEU A 88 -3.14 12.13 -1.65
N ARG A 89 -2.81 11.42 -0.56
CA ARG A 89 -3.65 11.40 0.65
C ARG A 89 -3.70 12.79 1.28
N THR A 90 -4.88 13.17 1.72
CA THR A 90 -5.07 14.34 2.57
C THR A 90 -4.45 14.11 3.94
N VAL A 91 -4.02 15.18 4.59
CA VAL A 91 -3.38 15.09 5.92
C VAL A 91 -4.42 14.74 7.00
N ASP A 92 -5.65 15.21 6.85
CA ASP A 92 -6.74 14.91 7.77
C ASP A 92 -7.42 13.55 7.50
N GLY A 93 -7.06 12.86 6.41
CA GLY A 93 -7.60 11.56 6.04
C GLY A 93 -8.95 11.61 5.32
N LYS A 94 -9.48 12.80 4.98
CA LYS A 94 -10.68 12.93 4.14
C LYS A 94 -10.47 12.35 2.75
N PHE A 95 -11.57 11.90 2.16
CA PHE A 95 -11.63 11.39 0.79
C PHE A 95 -10.76 10.15 0.56
N ASN A 96 -10.48 9.37 1.61
CA ASN A 96 -9.98 8.00 1.45
C ASN A 96 -11.07 7.08 0.87
N ASN A 97 -12.35 7.43 1.07
CA ASN A 97 -13.50 6.81 0.42
C ASN A 97 -14.28 7.90 -0.34
N LEU A 98 -14.57 7.64 -1.61
CA LEU A 98 -15.20 8.61 -2.53
C LEU A 98 -16.69 8.33 -2.74
N LEU A 99 -17.28 7.40 -1.98
CA LEU A 99 -18.73 7.20 -1.99
C LEU A 99 -19.42 8.36 -1.26
N PRO A 100 -20.52 8.90 -1.82
CA PRO A 100 -21.28 9.99 -1.20
C PRO A 100 -21.67 9.66 0.24
N GLY A 101 -21.34 10.56 1.18
CA GLY A 101 -21.60 10.42 2.62
C GLY A 101 -20.58 9.57 3.38
N GLN A 102 -19.54 9.06 2.73
CA GLN A 102 -18.47 8.27 3.36
C GLN A 102 -17.10 8.97 3.27
N GLU A 103 -17.06 10.25 2.90
CA GLU A 103 -15.84 11.01 2.65
C GLU A 103 -14.99 11.18 3.93
N ASN A 104 -15.63 11.13 5.10
CA ASN A 104 -14.98 11.24 6.40
C ASN A 104 -14.58 9.89 7.01
N PHE A 105 -14.75 8.77 6.30
CA PHE A 105 -14.39 7.46 6.85
C PHE A 105 -12.88 7.33 7.03
N GLY A 106 -12.44 7.14 8.28
CA GLY A 106 -11.03 7.06 8.64
C GLY A 106 -10.33 8.42 8.70
N ARG A 107 -11.08 9.52 8.61
CA ARG A 107 -10.60 10.87 8.87
C ARG A 107 -10.20 11.00 10.35
N ALA A 108 -9.17 11.81 10.61
CA ALA A 108 -8.80 12.23 11.95
C ALA A 108 -9.95 13.00 12.64
N ASP A 109 -9.97 12.93 13.97
CA ASP A 109 -10.94 13.61 14.84
C ASP A 109 -12.41 13.24 14.63
N GLU A 110 -12.70 12.09 14.00
CA GLU A 110 -14.04 11.51 13.95
C GLU A 110 -14.26 10.53 15.11
N PRO A 111 -15.45 10.49 15.72
CA PRO A 111 -15.76 9.49 16.74
C PRO A 111 -15.71 8.08 16.14
N PHE A 112 -15.23 7.11 16.93
CA PHE A 112 -15.28 5.71 16.54
C PHE A 112 -16.72 5.23 16.33
N ILE A 113 -16.91 4.40 15.31
CA ILE A 113 -18.17 3.70 15.06
C ILE A 113 -18.43 2.74 16.22
N THR A 114 -19.60 2.84 16.85
CA THR A 114 -20.02 1.94 17.92
C THR A 114 -20.68 0.70 17.34
N ASN A 115 -20.03 -0.46 17.47
CA ASN A 115 -20.62 -1.75 17.08
C ASN A 115 -21.48 -2.38 18.18
N VAL A 116 -21.40 -1.86 19.40
CA VAL A 116 -22.12 -2.32 20.58
C VAL A 116 -22.69 -1.14 21.34
N GLU A 117 -23.76 -1.39 22.11
CA GLU A 117 -24.30 -0.40 23.03
C GLU A 117 -23.26 -0.01 24.08
N ARG A 118 -23.11 1.28 24.33
CA ARG A 118 -22.18 1.79 25.33
C ARG A 118 -22.83 1.70 26.71
N ILE A 119 -22.21 0.94 27.61
CA ILE A 119 -22.67 0.77 28.99
C ILE A 119 -21.73 1.52 29.92
N PHE A 120 -22.30 2.27 30.85
CA PHE A 120 -21.57 3.03 31.86
C PHE A 120 -21.99 2.56 33.26
N PRO A 121 -21.18 1.72 33.94
CA PRO A 121 -21.51 1.24 35.27
C PRO A 121 -21.34 2.33 36.35
N ALA A 122 -21.86 2.06 37.54
CA ALA A 122 -21.52 2.81 38.74
C ALA A 122 -20.06 2.53 39.14
N GLY A 123 -19.37 3.54 39.67
CA GLY A 123 -18.07 3.41 40.29
C GLY A 123 -18.19 3.10 41.79
N GLN A 124 -17.07 3.23 42.51
CA GLN A 124 -17.04 3.18 43.97
C GLN A 124 -17.43 4.56 44.55
N ASP A 125 -17.89 4.58 45.79
CA ASP A 125 -18.07 5.83 46.52
C ASP A 125 -16.70 6.46 46.82
N LEU A 126 -16.63 7.79 46.80
CA LEU A 126 -15.38 8.50 47.08
C LEU A 126 -14.83 8.14 48.46
N SER A 127 -13.58 7.70 48.54
CA SER A 127 -12.94 7.37 49.81
C SER A 127 -12.48 8.60 50.58
N VAL A 128 -12.22 9.70 49.88
CA VAL A 128 -11.74 10.97 50.42
C VAL A 128 -12.47 12.14 49.77
N GLU A 129 -12.46 13.30 50.42
CA GLU A 129 -12.94 14.53 49.78
C GLU A 129 -12.00 14.89 48.62
N LEU A 130 -12.57 15.03 47.41
CA LEU A 130 -11.81 15.30 46.20
C LEU A 130 -12.61 16.19 45.24
N GLU A 131 -11.96 17.19 44.67
CA GLU A 131 -12.58 18.20 43.79
C GLU A 131 -13.85 18.87 44.37
N GLY A 132 -13.91 19.02 45.70
CA GLY A 132 -15.04 19.63 46.40
C GLY A 132 -16.24 18.69 46.61
N LEU A 133 -16.11 17.41 46.26
CA LEU A 133 -17.09 16.38 46.57
C LEU A 133 -16.70 15.68 47.89
N PRO A 134 -17.61 15.54 48.86
CA PRO A 134 -17.31 14.90 50.13
C PRO A 134 -17.04 13.40 49.95
N ALA A 135 -16.27 12.82 50.88
CA ALA A 135 -16.13 11.37 50.99
C ALA A 135 -17.52 10.71 51.16
N GLY A 136 -17.71 9.55 50.54
CA GLY A 136 -18.98 8.83 50.47
C GLY A 136 -19.89 9.29 49.32
N THR A 137 -19.46 10.25 48.48
CA THR A 137 -20.22 10.60 47.27
C THR A 137 -20.17 9.46 46.26
N PRO A 138 -21.32 8.97 45.75
CA PRO A 138 -21.32 7.92 44.74
C PRO A 138 -20.78 8.44 43.40
N THR A 139 -19.89 7.68 42.76
CA THR A 139 -19.33 8.03 41.44
C THR A 139 -19.87 7.14 40.32
N THR A 140 -19.79 7.60 39.07
CA THR A 140 -20.23 6.82 37.90
C THR A 140 -19.42 7.17 36.65
N TYR A 141 -19.20 6.17 35.80
CA TYR A 141 -18.56 6.33 34.49
C TYR A 141 -19.39 7.17 33.50
N ASN A 142 -20.65 7.47 33.82
CA ASN A 142 -21.51 8.38 33.06
C ASN A 142 -21.57 9.79 33.68
N SER A 143 -20.44 10.30 34.17
CA SER A 143 -20.36 11.65 34.74
C SER A 143 -19.16 12.40 34.18
N ASP A 144 -19.28 13.73 34.13
CA ASP A 144 -18.18 14.64 33.82
C ASP A 144 -17.33 14.97 35.06
N THR A 145 -17.59 14.28 36.18
CA THR A 145 -16.90 14.44 37.46
C THR A 145 -15.87 13.33 37.67
N ILE A 146 -15.16 13.38 38.79
CA ILE A 146 -14.24 12.32 39.17
C ILE A 146 -14.93 10.96 39.34
N VAL A 147 -14.24 9.90 38.92
CA VAL A 147 -14.65 8.51 39.09
C VAL A 147 -13.60 7.80 39.93
N GLU A 148 -14.03 7.19 41.04
CA GLU A 148 -13.16 6.34 41.86
C GLU A 148 -13.48 4.87 41.58
N ASP A 149 -12.48 4.14 41.07
CA ASP A 149 -12.57 2.70 40.86
C ASP A 149 -11.19 2.05 40.98
N SER A 150 -11.01 1.24 42.02
CA SER A 150 -9.80 0.44 42.27
C SER A 150 -9.76 -0.87 41.47
N THR A 151 -10.89 -1.29 40.88
CA THR A 151 -11.05 -2.58 40.23
C THR A 151 -10.09 -2.79 39.05
N PRO A 152 -9.83 -1.81 38.16
CA PRO A 152 -8.87 -2.00 37.06
C PRO A 152 -7.46 -2.35 37.55
N ARG A 153 -7.00 -1.71 38.65
CA ARG A 153 -5.69 -2.01 39.23
C ARG A 153 -5.68 -3.36 39.96
N LEU A 154 -6.76 -3.68 40.68
CA LEU A 154 -6.93 -4.99 41.32
C LEU A 154 -6.91 -6.13 40.28
N ILE A 155 -7.67 -6.00 39.19
CA ILE A 155 -7.68 -6.98 38.09
C ILE A 155 -6.28 -7.13 37.49
N SER A 156 -5.61 -6.01 37.20
CA SER A 156 -4.23 -6.06 36.69
C SER A 156 -3.29 -6.82 37.64
N HIS A 157 -3.40 -6.59 38.95
CA HIS A 157 -2.59 -7.31 39.94
C HIS A 157 -2.96 -8.78 40.07
N LEU A 158 -4.24 -9.16 39.95
CA LEU A 158 -4.63 -10.57 40.06
C LEU A 158 -4.38 -11.36 38.77
N ILE A 159 -4.45 -10.72 37.61
CA ILE A 159 -4.39 -11.39 36.29
C ILE A 159 -3.04 -11.25 35.60
N VAL A 160 -2.46 -10.04 35.57
CA VAL A 160 -1.25 -9.77 34.78
C VAL A 160 0.04 -10.00 35.59
N ASP A 161 -0.01 -9.77 36.90
CA ASP A 161 1.15 -9.99 37.77
C ASP A 161 1.41 -11.49 37.95
N ASN A 162 2.51 -11.99 37.38
CA ASN A 162 2.91 -13.39 37.49
C ASN A 162 4.01 -13.62 38.55
N SER A 163 4.19 -12.69 39.48
CA SER A 163 5.14 -12.87 40.58
C SER A 163 4.62 -13.88 41.60
N ALA A 164 5.54 -14.51 42.34
CA ALA A 164 5.18 -15.40 43.45
C ALA A 164 4.43 -14.69 44.60
N GLY A 165 4.42 -13.35 44.61
CA GLY A 165 3.66 -12.54 45.57
C GLY A 165 2.18 -12.40 45.21
N ASN A 166 1.77 -12.73 43.99
CA ASN A 166 0.37 -12.73 43.59
C ASN A 166 -0.29 -14.06 44.01
N PRO A 167 -1.27 -14.04 44.92
CA PRO A 167 -1.97 -15.27 45.33
C PRO A 167 -2.66 -15.98 44.18
N ALA A 168 -3.15 -15.26 43.16
CA ALA A 168 -3.79 -15.86 42.00
C ALA A 168 -2.78 -16.57 41.09
N ALA A 169 -1.60 -15.99 40.86
CA ALA A 169 -0.52 -16.64 40.12
C ALA A 169 0.01 -17.87 40.87
N ALA A 170 0.17 -17.78 42.19
CA ALA A 170 0.58 -18.90 43.02
C ALA A 170 -0.42 -20.07 43.02
N ALA A 171 -1.72 -19.78 42.95
CA ALA A 171 -2.76 -20.81 42.88
C ALA A 171 -2.85 -21.52 41.51
N ALA A 172 -2.30 -20.91 40.45
CA ALA A 172 -2.34 -21.45 39.09
C ALA A 172 -1.05 -22.19 38.66
N ALA A 173 0.04 -22.05 39.41
CA ALA A 173 1.35 -22.65 39.16
C ALA A 173 1.44 -24.11 39.65
#